data_AF-A0A7S0V3Z5-F1
#
_entry.id   AF-A0A7S0V3Z5-F1
#
_cell.length_a   1.000
_cell.length_b   1.000
_cell.length_c   1.000
_cell.angle_alpha   90.00
_cell.angle_beta   90.00
_cell.angle_gamma   90.00
#
_symmetry.space_group_name_H-M   'P 1'
#
loop_
_entity.id
_entity.type
_entity.pdbx_description
1 polymer ?
#
loop_
_entity_poly.entity_id
_entity_poly.type
_entity_poly.pdbx_seq_one_letter_code
_entity_poly.pdbx_strand_id
1 'polypeptide(L)'
;GRPVKIMTNPQMARQIADKNGFIAALDQSGGSTPKALRLYGVNEDAYSNDEEMFGLIHEMRARIIKAPAFNGEKVIGAILFERTMDGEVDGTPTAEYLWNAHQVVPFLKVDKGL
;
A
#
# COMPACT_ATOMS: atom_id res chain seq x y z
N GLY A 1 2.42 1.03 22.42
CA GLY A 1 2.26 1.29 20.97
C GLY A 1 2.36 2.77 20.73
N ARG A 2 3.05 3.21 19.67
CA ARG A 2 3.03 4.63 19.29
C ARG A 2 1.59 4.99 18.89
N PRO A 3 1.02 6.10 19.39
CA PRO A 3 -0.30 6.53 18.97
C PRO A 3 -0.27 6.92 17.50
N VAL A 4 -1.10 6.27 16.69
CA VAL A 4 -1.39 6.72 15.32
C VAL A 4 -2.16 8.03 15.46
N LYS A 5 -1.49 9.16 15.24
CA LYS A 5 -2.11 10.48 15.25
C LYS A 5 -2.88 10.64 13.93
N ILE A 6 -4.14 10.20 13.89
CA ILE A 6 -5.05 10.50 12.78
C ILE A 6 -5.47 11.97 12.92
N MET A 7 -4.62 12.88 12.44
CA MET A 7 -5.08 14.22 12.05
C MET A 7 -5.75 14.07 10.70
N THR A 8 -7.04 14.40 10.63
CA THR A 8 -7.71 14.66 9.35
C THR A 8 -6.90 15.74 8.64
N ASN A 9 -6.14 15.39 7.61
CA ASN A 9 -5.42 16.37 6.81
C ASN A 9 -6.42 16.96 5.81
N PRO A 10 -6.81 18.25 5.92
CA PRO A 10 -7.79 18.86 5.03
C PRO A 10 -7.37 18.78 3.55
N GLN A 11 -6.07 18.71 3.27
CA GLN A 11 -5.54 18.55 1.92
C GLN A 11 -5.82 17.16 1.35
N MET A 12 -5.64 16.11 2.14
CA MET A 12 -5.97 14.74 1.73
C MET A 12 -7.48 14.60 1.46
N ALA A 13 -8.31 15.13 2.35
CA ALA A 13 -9.76 15.11 2.18
C ALA A 13 -10.19 15.83 0.90
N ARG A 14 -9.62 17.02 0.65
CA ARG A 14 -9.88 17.78 -0.57
C ARG A 14 -9.43 17.06 -1.83
N GLN A 15 -8.27 16.40 -1.81
CA GLN A 15 -7.81 15.63 -2.96
C GLN A 15 -8.78 14.50 -3.32
N ILE A 16 -9.30 13.78 -2.32
CA ILE A 16 -10.26 12.69 -2.57
C ILE A 16 -11.61 13.21 -3.05
N ALA A 17 -12.04 14.38 -2.56
CA ALA A 17 -13.31 14.99 -2.95
C ALA A 17 -13.28 15.64 -4.34
N ASP A 18 -12.20 16.35 -4.67
CA ASP A 18 -12.18 17.28 -5.80
C ASP A 18 -11.30 16.82 -6.98
N LYS A 19 -10.30 15.95 -6.75
CA LYS A 19 -9.30 15.63 -7.79
C LYS A 19 -9.77 14.50 -8.69
N ASN A 20 -9.56 14.68 -10.00
CA ASN A 20 -9.79 13.62 -10.98
C ASN A 20 -8.69 12.54 -10.86
N GLY A 21 -9.10 11.28 -10.85
CA GLY A 21 -8.19 10.14 -10.78
C GLY A 21 -8.89 8.89 -10.29
N PHE A 22 -8.09 7.90 -9.88
CA PHE A 22 -8.59 6.65 -9.32
C PHE A 22 -7.78 6.23 -8.09
N ILE A 23 -8.34 5.28 -7.35
CA ILE A 23 -7.73 4.70 -6.15
C ILE A 23 -7.11 3.34 -6.53
N ALA A 24 -5.84 3.14 -6.19
CA ALA A 24 -5.17 1.86 -6.38
C ALA A 24 -5.41 0.94 -5.17
N ALA A 25 -5.89 -0.28 -5.41
CA ALA A 25 -6.10 -1.28 -4.36
C ALA A 25 -4.86 -2.19 -4.24
N LEU A 26 -4.15 -2.10 -3.12
CA LEU A 26 -2.97 -2.89 -2.76
C LEU A 26 -3.20 -3.69 -1.46
N ASP A 27 -4.45 -4.05 -1.20
CA ASP A 27 -5.00 -4.49 0.09
C ASP A 27 -5.22 -6.01 0.21
N GLN A 28 -4.56 -6.80 -0.64
CA GLN A 28 -4.67 -8.25 -0.61
C GLN A 28 -4.21 -8.81 0.75
N SER A 29 -5.08 -9.61 1.37
CA SER A 29 -4.81 -10.28 2.64
C SER A 29 -3.84 -11.46 2.46
N GLY A 30 -3.35 -12.01 3.57
CA GLY A 30 -2.41 -13.14 3.57
C GLY A 30 -2.85 -14.33 2.73
N GLY A 31 -4.12 -14.74 2.80
CA GLY A 31 -4.63 -15.87 2.03
C GLY A 31 -4.63 -15.66 0.50
N SER A 32 -4.59 -14.41 0.02
CA SER A 32 -4.50 -14.10 -1.41
C SER A 32 -3.08 -13.77 -1.87
N THR A 33 -2.14 -13.59 -0.93
CA THR A 33 -0.73 -13.25 -1.22
C THR A 33 -0.04 -14.26 -2.16
N PRO A 34 -0.12 -15.59 -1.96
CA PRO A 34 0.52 -16.55 -2.87
C PRO A 34 0.07 -16.38 -4.32
N LYS A 35 -1.23 -16.18 -4.52
CA LYS A 35 -1.80 -15.97 -5.86
C LYS A 35 -1.29 -14.67 -6.48
N ALA A 36 -1.21 -13.59 -5.71
CA ALA A 36 -0.69 -12.31 -6.18
C ALA A 36 0.78 -12.41 -6.60
N LEU A 37 1.62 -13.02 -5.77
CA LEU A 37 3.03 -13.27 -6.05
C LEU A 37 3.21 -14.11 -7.32
N ARG A 38 2.45 -15.19 -7.46
CA ARG A 38 2.50 -16.04 -8.66
C ARG A 38 2.12 -15.30 -9.94
N LEU A 39 1.07 -14.48 -9.90
CA LEU A 39 0.68 -13.63 -11.04
C LEU A 39 1.75 -12.57 -11.36
N TYR A 40 2.54 -12.19 -10.37
CA TYR A 40 3.68 -11.29 -10.51
C TYR A 40 4.98 -12.01 -10.98
N GLY A 41 4.96 -13.34 -11.07
CA GLY A 41 6.10 -14.16 -11.50
C GLY A 41 6.97 -14.69 -10.36
N VAL A 42 6.53 -14.57 -9.11
CA VAL A 42 7.18 -15.14 -7.93
C VAL A 42 6.46 -16.43 -7.55
N ASN A 43 7.11 -17.58 -7.77
CA ASN A 43 6.55 -18.90 -7.49
C ASN A 43 6.65 -19.27 -6.00
N GLU A 44 5.90 -20.29 -5.58
CA GLU A 44 5.83 -20.73 -4.18
C GLU A 44 7.14 -21.33 -3.65
N ASP A 45 8.07 -21.70 -4.53
CA ASP A 45 9.42 -22.16 -4.19
C ASP A 45 10.39 -21.01 -3.86
N ALA A 46 9.98 -19.75 -4.05
CA ALA A 46 10.80 -18.56 -3.76
C ALA A 46 10.75 -18.12 -2.29
N TYR A 47 9.93 -18.75 -1.44
CA TYR A 47 9.81 -18.47 -0.01
C TYR A 47 9.51 -19.75 0.77
N SER A 48 10.03 -19.83 2.00
CA SER A 48 9.92 -21.02 2.84
C SER A 48 8.91 -20.88 3.97
N ASN A 49 8.45 -19.65 4.24
CA ASN A 49 7.54 -19.34 5.35
C ASN A 49 6.72 -18.07 5.05
N ASP A 50 5.73 -17.82 5.90
CA ASP A 50 4.83 -16.66 5.78
C ASP A 50 5.58 -15.32 5.85
N GLU A 51 6.63 -15.22 6.68
CA GLU A 51 7.39 -13.98 6.85
C GLU A 51 8.10 -13.60 5.55
N GLU A 52 8.78 -14.54 4.91
CA GLU A 52 9.41 -14.36 3.59
C GLU A 52 8.38 -14.02 2.52
N MET A 53 7.23 -14.73 2.49
CA MET A 53 6.13 -14.43 1.57
C MET A 53 5.61 -12.99 1.75
N PHE A 54 5.44 -12.56 3.00
CA PHE A 54 5.00 -11.20 3.32
C PHE A 54 6.06 -10.14 3.00
N GLY A 55 7.35 -10.48 3.10
CA GLY A 55 8.45 -9.64 2.63
C GLY A 55 8.36 -9.41 1.12
N LEU A 56 8.23 -10.49 0.33
CA LEU A 56 8.17 -10.42 -1.13
C LEU A 56 6.96 -9.62 -1.64
N ILE A 57 5.77 -9.80 -1.03
CA ILE A 57 4.61 -9.02 -1.44
C ILE A 57 4.75 -7.54 -1.06
N HIS A 58 5.42 -7.25 0.05
CA HIS A 58 5.74 -5.88 0.44
C HIS A 58 6.71 -5.23 -0.56
N GLU A 59 7.76 -5.93 -0.98
CA GLU A 59 8.69 -5.48 -2.02
C GLU A 59 7.98 -5.21 -3.35
N MET A 60 7.09 -6.12 -3.77
CA MET A 60 6.24 -5.93 -4.95
C MET A 60 5.41 -4.63 -4.84
N ARG A 61 4.74 -4.41 -3.70
CA ARG A 61 3.93 -3.22 -3.44
C ARG A 61 4.78 -1.96 -3.41
N ALA A 62 5.93 -1.99 -2.75
CA ALA A 62 6.88 -0.89 -2.73
C ALA A 62 7.36 -0.53 -4.15
N ARG A 63 7.61 -1.52 -5.01
CA ARG A 63 7.94 -1.28 -6.42
C ARG A 63 6.80 -0.61 -7.19
N ILE A 64 5.55 -1.00 -6.96
CA ILE A 64 4.38 -0.36 -7.58
C ILE A 64 4.24 1.09 -7.12
N ILE A 65 4.37 1.34 -5.81
CA ILE A 65 4.27 2.69 -5.22
C ILE A 65 5.38 3.60 -5.75
N LYS A 66 6.57 3.06 -6.04
CA LYS A 66 7.71 3.82 -6.61
C LYS A 66 7.61 4.06 -8.11
N ALA A 67 6.62 3.50 -8.80
CA ALA A 67 6.48 3.71 -10.23
C ALA A 67 6.17 5.20 -10.53
N PRO A 68 6.74 5.80 -11.59
CA PRO A 68 6.50 7.21 -11.92
C PRO A 68 5.02 7.58 -12.12
N ALA A 69 4.18 6.61 -12.48
CA ALA A 69 2.74 6.80 -12.65
C ALA A 69 1.97 6.92 -11.32
N PHE A 70 2.61 6.64 -10.18
CA PHE A 70 2.02 6.60 -8.85
C PHE A 70 2.24 7.93 -8.12
N ASN A 71 1.87 9.05 -8.74
CA ASN A 71 2.36 10.39 -8.38
C ASN A 71 1.23 11.42 -8.09
N GLY A 72 0.07 10.98 -7.63
CA GLY A 72 -1.03 11.87 -7.27
C GLY A 72 -1.80 12.46 -8.45
N GLU A 73 -1.29 12.41 -9.69
CA GLU A 73 -1.98 12.95 -10.87
C GLU A 73 -3.08 12.02 -11.40
N LYS A 74 -2.80 10.72 -11.44
CA LYS A 74 -3.74 9.67 -11.87
C LYS A 74 -4.19 8.81 -10.70
N VAL A 75 -3.23 8.34 -9.90
CA VAL A 75 -3.50 7.62 -8.66
C VAL A 75 -3.59 8.64 -7.54
N ILE A 76 -4.79 8.91 -7.04
CA ILE A 76 -5.03 9.95 -6.02
C ILE A 76 -5.12 9.37 -4.60
N GLY A 77 -5.30 8.05 -4.49
CA GLY A 77 -5.33 7.31 -3.23
C GLY A 77 -4.89 5.86 -3.40
N ALA A 78 -4.51 5.23 -2.30
CA ALA A 78 -4.09 3.83 -2.26
C ALA A 78 -4.68 3.11 -1.03
N ILE A 79 -5.31 1.96 -1.22
CA ILE A 79 -5.80 1.11 -0.13
C ILE A 79 -4.75 0.06 0.18
N LEU A 80 -4.30 0.00 1.44
CA LEU A 80 -3.24 -0.88 1.90
C LEU A 80 -3.80 -1.98 2.79
N PHE A 81 -3.07 -3.10 2.82
CA PHE A 81 -3.20 -4.12 3.85
C PHE A 81 -2.41 -3.72 5.10
N GLU A 82 -2.83 -4.16 6.29
CA GLU A 82 -2.25 -3.75 7.58
C GLU A 82 -0.72 -3.93 7.64
N ARG A 83 -0.19 -5.08 7.17
CA ARG A 83 1.27 -5.30 7.16
C ARG A 83 2.04 -4.32 6.26
N THR A 84 1.44 -3.86 5.16
CA THR A 84 2.08 -2.86 4.29
C THR A 84 1.95 -1.46 4.87
N MET A 85 0.83 -1.16 5.55
CA MET A 85 0.64 0.09 6.29
C MET A 85 1.70 0.26 7.39
N ASP A 86 1.98 -0.83 8.12
CA ASP A 86 2.97 -0.86 9.21
C ASP A 86 4.42 -0.95 8.73
N GLY A 87 4.63 -1.28 7.44
CA GLY A 87 5.95 -1.37 6.83
C GLY A 87 6.50 -0.04 6.33
N GLU A 88 7.72 -0.09 5.78
CA GLU A 88 8.44 1.07 5.25
C GLU A 88 8.74 0.91 3.75
N VAL A 89 8.79 2.03 3.03
CA VAL A 89 9.31 2.15 1.67
C VAL A 89 10.49 3.11 1.70
N ASP A 90 11.66 2.64 1.26
CA ASP A 90 12.92 3.40 1.27
C ASP A 90 13.22 4.03 2.66
N GLY A 91 12.97 3.28 3.74
CA GLY A 91 13.19 3.70 5.13
C GLY A 91 12.18 4.72 5.67
N THR A 92 11.10 5.01 4.91
CA THR A 92 10.02 5.90 5.32
C THR A 92 8.74 5.09 5.55
N PRO A 93 7.96 5.32 6.63
CA PRO A 93 6.67 4.65 6.83
C PRO A 93 5.78 4.76 5.60
N THR A 94 5.15 3.66 5.18
CA THR A 94 4.48 3.58 3.86
C THR A 94 3.42 4.66 3.66
N ALA A 95 2.60 4.94 4.68
CA ALA A 95 1.59 5.99 4.63
C ALA A 95 2.20 7.40 4.46
N GLU A 96 3.33 7.65 5.12
CA GLU A 96 4.07 8.90 5.02
C GLU A 96 4.71 9.05 3.64
N TYR A 97 5.32 7.99 3.13
CA TYR A 97 5.93 7.97 1.79
C TYR A 97 4.89 8.28 0.69
N LEU A 98 3.73 7.64 0.75
CA LEU A 98 2.62 7.87 -0.18
C LEU A 98 2.19 9.34 -0.22
N TRP A 99 2.02 9.96 0.94
CA TRP A 99 1.57 11.35 0.99
C TRP A 99 2.68 12.33 0.65
N ASN A 100 3.81 12.27 1.37
CA ASN A 100 4.84 13.30 1.31
C ASN A 100 5.61 13.25 -0.01
N ALA A 101 5.94 12.05 -0.52
CA ALA A 101 6.72 11.93 -1.75
C ALA A 101 5.84 11.87 -3.00
N HIS A 102 4.66 11.25 -2.92
CA HIS A 102 3.85 10.94 -4.09
C HIS A 102 2.51 11.67 -4.15
N GLN A 103 2.13 12.40 -3.09
CA GLN A 103 0.82 13.05 -2.99
C GLN A 103 -0.33 12.06 -3.27
N VAL A 104 -0.23 10.86 -2.71
CA VAL A 104 -1.27 9.81 -2.77
C VAL A 104 -1.85 9.62 -1.38
N VAL A 105 -3.17 9.65 -1.25
CA VAL A 105 -3.83 9.51 0.05
C VAL A 105 -3.83 8.03 0.50
N PRO A 106 -3.24 7.70 1.66
CA PRO A 106 -3.22 6.34 2.16
C PRO A 106 -4.55 5.98 2.85
N PHE A 107 -5.08 4.81 2.53
CA PHE A 107 -6.21 4.17 3.20
C PHE A 107 -5.80 2.81 3.73
N LEU A 108 -6.43 2.38 4.82
CA LEU A 108 -6.26 1.04 5.37
C LEU A 108 -7.53 0.24 5.11
N LYS A 109 -7.40 -0.97 4.56
CA LYS A 109 -8.47 -1.96 4.61
C LYS A 109 -8.69 -2.39 6.06
N VAL A 110 -9.90 -2.18 6.57
CA VAL A 110 -10.29 -2.52 7.95
C VAL A 110 -11.18 -3.76 8.06
N ASP A 111 -11.64 -4.29 6.93
CA ASP A 111 -12.40 -5.53 6.89
C ASP A 111 -11.51 -6.75 7.25
N LYS A 112 -12.07 -7.70 7.99
CA LYS A 112 -11.38 -8.93 8.44
C LYS A 112 -11.78 -10.18 7.62
N GLY A 113 -12.48 -9.98 6.49
CA GLY A 113 -13.07 -11.06 5.71
C GLY A 113 -14.48 -11.40 6.15
N LEU A 114 -15.17 -12.19 5.32
CA LEU A 114 -16.45 -12.85 5.64
C LEU A 114 -16.19 -14.27 6.13
#